data_AF-A0A2N3AQM8-F1
#
_entry.id   AF-A0A2N3AQM8-F1
#
_cell.length_a   1.000
_cell.length_b   1.000
_cell.length_c   1.000
_cell.angle_alpha   90.00
_cell.angle_beta   90.00
_cell.angle_gamma   90.00
#
_symmetry.space_group_name_H-M   'P 1'
#
loop_
_entity.id
_entity.type
_entity.pdbx_description
1 polymer ?
#
loop_
_entity_poly.entity_id
_entity_poly.type
_entity_poly.pdbx_seq_one_letter_code
_entity_poly.pdbx_strand_id
1 'polypeptide(L)'
;MALENVLRDMGVVGAGGAGFPTHIKVANKYNVVIGNGAECEPLLYNDKYIIERQGEEVVKGLELVMQSTGAKKGVIALKKKYLSIAGNIKKAIAEKKNISLFLLKDYYPVGDEFILVQEITGKIIPEG
;
A
#
# COMPACT_ATOMS: atom_id res chain seq x y z
N MET A 1 0.95 -15.95 16.72
CA MET A 1 -0.14 -16.30 15.78
C MET A 1 0.18 -15.67 14.44
N ALA A 2 -0.07 -16.37 13.33
CA ALA A 2 0.23 -15.84 12.00
C ALA A 2 -0.74 -14.70 11.63
N LEU A 3 -0.29 -13.71 10.84
CA LEU A 3 -1.05 -12.49 10.55
C LEU A 3 -2.36 -12.80 9.83
N GLU A 4 -2.33 -13.74 8.89
CA GLU A 4 -3.49 -14.22 8.13
C GLU A 4 -4.60 -14.77 9.05
N ASN A 5 -4.26 -15.42 10.15
CA ASN A 5 -5.25 -15.94 11.10
C ASN A 5 -5.91 -14.78 11.87
N VAL A 6 -5.12 -13.83 12.36
CA VAL A 6 -5.64 -12.63 13.05
C VAL A 6 -6.58 -11.84 12.13
N LEU A 7 -6.18 -11.62 10.87
CA LEU A 7 -7.00 -10.88 9.90
C LEU A 7 -8.28 -11.63 9.52
N ARG A 8 -8.23 -12.96 9.47
CA ARG A 8 -9.42 -13.79 9.23
C ARG A 8 -10.41 -13.68 10.39
N ASP A 9 -9.93 -13.87 11.62
CA ASP A 9 -10.76 -13.87 12.82
C ASP A 9 -11.40 -12.50 13.08
N MET A 10 -10.69 -11.43 12.72
CA MET A 10 -11.19 -10.05 12.81
C MET A 10 -12.04 -9.61 11.60
N GLY A 11 -12.19 -10.46 10.58
CA GLY A 11 -13.01 -10.15 9.40
C GLY A 11 -12.48 -9.01 8.53
N VAL A 12 -11.16 -8.81 8.48
CA VAL A 12 -10.56 -7.68 7.74
C VAL A 12 -10.62 -7.91 6.22
N VAL A 13 -11.16 -6.92 5.51
CA VAL A 13 -11.31 -6.90 4.05
C VAL A 13 -10.56 -5.72 3.43
N GLY A 14 -10.34 -5.77 2.11
CA GLY A 14 -9.71 -4.69 1.36
C GLY A 14 -10.56 -3.42 1.36
N ALA A 15 -10.02 -2.34 1.94
CA ALA A 15 -10.68 -1.04 2.06
C ALA A 15 -10.64 -0.17 0.79
N GLY A 16 -10.05 -0.65 -0.30
CA GLY A 16 -9.95 0.07 -1.58
C GLY A 16 -11.14 -0.11 -2.53
N GLY A 17 -12.27 -0.63 -2.05
CA GLY A 17 -13.52 -0.77 -2.82
C GLY A 17 -13.92 -2.21 -3.16
N ALA A 18 -12.97 -3.09 -3.50
CA ALA A 18 -13.28 -4.46 -3.91
C ALA A 18 -13.77 -5.37 -2.77
N GLY A 19 -13.48 -5.04 -1.50
CA GLY A 19 -13.90 -5.85 -0.34
C GLY A 19 -13.26 -7.25 -0.27
N PHE A 20 -12.22 -7.53 -1.06
CA PHE A 20 -11.58 -8.85 -1.09
C PHE A 20 -10.97 -9.21 0.27
N PRO A 21 -11.11 -10.45 0.78
CA PRO A 21 -10.59 -10.82 2.08
C PRO A 21 -9.07 -10.65 2.20
N THR A 22 -8.62 -9.79 3.12
CA THR A 22 -7.18 -9.42 3.22
C THR A 22 -6.33 -10.61 3.65
N HIS A 23 -6.87 -11.50 4.49
CA HIS A 23 -6.17 -12.70 4.93
C HIS A 23 -5.78 -13.63 3.77
N ILE A 24 -6.58 -13.69 2.69
CA ILE A 24 -6.24 -14.48 1.49
C ILE A 24 -5.06 -13.83 0.75
N LYS A 25 -5.03 -12.50 0.66
CA LYS A 25 -3.90 -11.79 0.03
C LYS A 25 -2.61 -12.06 0.80
N VAL A 26 -2.58 -11.85 2.11
CA VAL A 26 -1.32 -11.91 2.88
C VAL A 26 -0.80 -13.31 3.19
N ALA A 27 -1.60 -14.36 2.95
CA ALA A 27 -1.19 -15.76 3.11
C ALA A 27 -0.24 -16.25 2.01
N ASN A 28 -0.12 -15.50 0.91
CA ASN A 28 0.75 -15.85 -0.22
C ASN A 28 2.15 -15.23 -0.09
N LYS A 29 3.10 -15.73 -0.90
CA LYS A 29 4.45 -15.18 -0.98
C LYS A 29 4.58 -14.18 -2.13
N TYR A 30 5.18 -13.03 -1.84
CA TYR A 30 5.42 -11.98 -2.83
C TYR A 30 6.84 -11.45 -2.74
N ASN A 31 7.32 -10.86 -3.83
CA ASN A 31 8.61 -10.16 -3.84
C ASN A 31 8.48 -8.69 -3.42
N VAL A 32 7.32 -8.09 -3.68
CA VAL A 32 7.03 -6.66 -3.47
C VAL A 32 5.65 -6.52 -2.84
N VAL A 33 5.52 -5.65 -1.83
CA VAL A 33 4.23 -5.20 -1.29
C VAL A 33 4.08 -3.72 -1.60
N ILE A 34 2.91 -3.34 -2.13
CA ILE A 34 2.59 -1.95 -2.46
C ILE A 34 1.43 -1.49 -1.57
N GLY A 35 1.66 -0.47 -0.75
CA GLY A 35 0.62 0.31 -0.09
C GLY A 35 0.08 1.36 -1.04
N ASN A 36 -1.14 1.17 -1.52
CA ASN A 36 -1.79 2.07 -2.47
C ASN A 36 -2.41 3.26 -1.74
N GLY A 37 -1.74 4.42 -1.73
CA GLY A 37 -2.26 5.70 -1.25
C GLY A 37 -2.80 6.59 -2.38
N ALA A 38 -3.10 6.03 -3.54
CA ALA A 38 -3.56 6.76 -4.72
C ALA A 38 -5.10 6.88 -4.75
N GLU A 39 -5.69 7.52 -3.75
CA GLU A 39 -7.13 7.80 -3.68
C GLU A 39 -7.54 8.66 -4.90
N CYS A 40 -8.41 8.10 -5.74
CA CYS A 40 -8.76 8.63 -7.07
C CYS A 40 -10.19 9.14 -7.13
N GLU A 41 -11.04 8.65 -6.24
CA GLU A 41 -12.46 8.92 -6.14
C GLU A 41 -12.70 10.35 -5.68
N PRO A 42 -13.54 11.12 -6.40
CA PRO A 42 -13.92 12.46 -5.96
C PRO A 42 -14.50 12.45 -4.54
N LEU A 43 -14.22 13.51 -3.77
CA LEU A 43 -14.69 13.75 -2.40
C LEU A 43 -14.10 12.84 -1.31
N LEU A 44 -13.38 11.77 -1.65
CA LEU A 44 -12.67 10.97 -0.64
C LEU A 44 -11.35 11.64 -0.21
N TYR A 45 -11.09 11.58 1.10
CA TYR A 45 -9.90 12.15 1.74
C TYR A 45 -9.37 11.28 2.88
N ASN A 46 -9.86 10.05 3.03
CA ASN A 46 -9.63 9.25 4.23
C ASN A 46 -8.17 8.79 4.28
N ASP A 47 -7.67 8.25 3.17
CA ASP A 47 -6.28 7.77 3.07
C ASP A 47 -5.29 8.91 3.28
N LYS A 48 -5.60 10.09 2.74
CA LYS A 48 -4.78 11.29 2.90
C LYS A 48 -4.68 11.71 4.37
N TYR A 49 -5.80 11.66 5.10
CA TYR A 49 -5.81 11.96 6.53
C TYR A 49 -4.98 10.95 7.34
N ILE A 50 -5.11 9.66 7.04
CA ILE A 50 -4.31 8.60 7.67
C ILE A 50 -2.81 8.80 7.38
N ILE A 51 -2.44 9.09 6.13
CA ILE A 51 -1.05 9.35 5.74
C ILE A 51 -0.49 10.57 6.49
N GLU A 52 -1.27 11.65 6.56
CA GLU A 52 -0.87 12.89 7.25
C GLU A 52 -0.69 12.67 8.75
N ARG A 53 -1.64 12.01 9.41
CA ARG A 53 -1.71 11.93 10.88
C ARG A 53 -1.03 10.69 11.46
N GLN A 54 -1.02 9.60 10.72
CA GLN A 54 -0.65 8.26 11.18
C GLN A 54 0.34 7.57 10.23
N GLY A 55 1.14 8.33 9.48
CA GLY A 55 2.11 7.78 8.51
C GLY A 55 3.09 6.75 9.08
N GLU A 56 3.43 6.82 10.38
CA GLU A 56 4.23 5.78 11.05
C GLU A 56 3.49 4.44 11.13
N GLU A 57 2.19 4.45 11.45
CA GLU A 57 1.36 3.25 11.50
C GLU A 57 1.15 2.66 10.11
N VAL A 58 1.05 3.50 9.07
CA VAL A 58 1.02 3.03 7.66
C VAL A 58 2.28 2.24 7.33
N VAL A 59 3.46 2.75 7.73
CA VAL A 59 4.74 2.06 7.49
C VAL A 59 4.81 0.75 8.30
N LYS A 60 4.40 0.76 9.56
CA LYS A 60 4.35 -0.46 10.39
C LYS A 60 3.41 -1.51 9.79
N GLY A 61 2.23 -1.11 9.32
CA GLY A 61 1.29 -1.99 8.65
C GLY A 61 1.89 -2.64 7.40
N LEU A 62 2.58 -1.85 6.58
CA LEU A 62 3.31 -2.36 5.42
C LEU A 62 4.39 -3.38 5.83
N GLU A 63 5.15 -3.11 6.89
CA GLU A 63 6.17 -4.03 7.41
C GLU A 63 5.57 -5.37 7.85
N LEU A 64 4.45 -5.36 8.56
CA LEU A 64 3.76 -6.58 8.98
C LEU A 64 3.33 -7.42 7.77
N VAL A 65 2.79 -6.77 6.73
CA VAL A 65 2.42 -7.45 5.48
C VAL A 65 3.66 -8.00 4.77
N MET A 66 4.76 -7.24 4.71
CA MET A 66 6.02 -7.71 4.13
C MET A 66 6.56 -8.94 4.88
N GLN A 67 6.52 -8.95 6.22
CA GLN A 67 6.94 -10.09 7.03
C GLN A 67 6.08 -11.34 6.76
N SER A 68 4.74 -11.18 6.75
CA SER A 68 3.80 -12.28 6.44
C SER A 68 4.09 -12.90 5.07
N THR A 69 4.23 -12.04 4.06
CA THR A 69 4.39 -12.44 2.66
C THR A 69 5.83 -12.79 2.27
N GLY A 70 6.81 -12.55 3.15
CA GLY A 70 8.23 -12.71 2.85
C GLY A 70 8.79 -11.70 1.84
N ALA A 71 8.08 -10.61 1.58
CA ALA A 71 8.49 -9.62 0.59
C ALA A 71 9.74 -8.85 1.02
N LYS A 72 10.68 -8.71 0.08
CA LYS A 72 11.95 -8.02 0.30
C LYS A 72 11.87 -6.52 0.02
N LYS A 73 10.82 -6.06 -0.66
CA LYS A 73 10.62 -4.65 -1.03
C LYS A 73 9.22 -4.19 -0.66
N GLY A 74 9.13 -3.07 0.06
CA GLY A 74 7.89 -2.36 0.35
C GLY A 74 7.86 -1.04 -0.40
N VAL A 75 6.71 -0.68 -0.97
CA VAL A 75 6.52 0.60 -1.63
C VAL A 75 5.23 1.23 -1.14
N ILE A 76 5.28 2.48 -0.71
CA ILE A 76 4.07 3.27 -0.49
C ILE A 76 3.93 4.19 -1.70
N ALA A 77 2.80 4.10 -2.39
CA ALA A 77 2.52 4.90 -3.57
C ALA A 77 1.63 6.09 -3.21
N LEU A 78 2.03 7.29 -3.60
CA LEU A 78 1.28 8.52 -3.31
C LEU A 78 1.32 9.45 -4.52
N LYS A 79 0.22 10.12 -4.85
CA LYS A 79 0.22 11.15 -5.91
C LYS A 79 1.15 12.29 -5.53
N LYS A 80 1.96 12.75 -6.49
CA LYS A 80 2.97 13.82 -6.28
C LYS A 80 2.39 15.10 -5.67
N LYS A 81 1.14 15.46 -6.00
CA LYS A 81 0.46 16.63 -5.43
C LYS A 81 0.22 16.55 -3.91
N TYR A 82 0.25 15.36 -3.33
CA TYR A 82 0.08 15.12 -1.89
C TYR A 82 1.41 14.94 -1.16
N LEU A 83 2.53 15.32 -1.77
CA LEU A 83 3.85 15.22 -1.11
C LEU A 83 3.94 16.00 0.21
N SER A 84 3.15 17.07 0.36
CA SER A 84 3.09 17.90 1.56
C SER A 84 2.66 17.13 2.81
N ILE A 85 1.78 16.11 2.65
CA ILE A 85 1.27 15.31 3.77
C ILE A 85 2.11 14.06 4.06
N ALA A 86 3.13 13.77 3.25
CA ALA A 86 3.94 12.56 3.38
C ALA A 86 5.07 12.65 4.43
N GLY A 87 5.09 13.72 5.24
CA GLY A 87 6.19 13.99 6.18
C GLY A 87 6.44 12.85 7.17
N ASN A 88 5.37 12.31 7.75
CA ASN A 88 5.47 11.21 8.73
C ASN A 88 5.94 9.90 8.08
N ILE A 89 5.48 9.60 6.87
CA ILE A 89 5.98 8.45 6.09
C ILE A 89 7.48 8.61 5.81
N LYS A 90 7.90 9.78 5.29
CA LYS A 90 9.31 10.04 4.96
C LYS A 90 10.22 9.85 6.17
N LYS A 91 9.81 10.34 7.34
CA LYS A 91 10.54 10.13 8.59
C LYS A 91 10.61 8.65 8.96
N ALA A 92 9.47 7.96 8.91
CA ALA A 92 9.38 6.54 9.29
C ALA A 92 10.19 5.60 8.38
N ILE A 93 10.38 5.95 7.10
CA ILE A 93 11.16 5.14 6.17
C ILE A 93 12.64 5.57 6.03
N ALA A 94 13.07 6.66 6.67
CA ALA A 94 14.39 7.24 6.44
C ALA A 94 15.55 6.24 6.64
N GLU A 95 15.46 5.41 7.68
CA GLU A 95 16.46 4.39 8.02
C GLU A 95 16.15 3.00 7.41
N LYS A 96 15.06 2.88 6.64
CA LYS A 96 14.60 1.60 6.08
C LYS A 96 15.07 1.44 4.64
N LYS A 97 16.07 0.60 4.40
CA LYS A 97 16.65 0.37 3.07
C LYS A 97 15.72 -0.35 2.08
N ASN A 98 14.71 -1.05 2.60
CA ASN A 98 13.80 -1.90 1.83
C ASN A 98 12.41 -1.30 1.63
N ILE A 99 12.15 -0.10 2.14
CA ILE A 99 10.85 0.59 2.00
C ILE A 99 11.06 1.95 1.36
N SER A 100 10.25 2.27 0.35
CA SER A 100 10.35 3.54 -0.38
C SER A 100 9.00 4.20 -0.59
N LEU A 101 8.98 5.53 -0.66
CA LEU A 101 7.85 6.32 -1.14
C LEU A 101 7.97 6.54 -2.65
N PHE A 102 7.00 6.07 -3.43
CA PHE A 102 6.92 6.26 -4.87
C PHE A 102 5.89 7.35 -5.20
N LEU A 103 6.29 8.35 -5.99
CA LEU A 103 5.43 9.47 -6.34
C LEU A 103 4.80 9.28 -7.71
N LEU A 104 3.48 9.04 -7.70
CA LEU A 104 2.68 8.86 -8.91
C LEU A 104 2.38 10.21 -9.57
N LYS A 105 2.19 10.19 -10.89
CA LYS A 105 1.58 11.31 -11.64
C LYS A 105 0.12 11.48 -11.23
N ASP A 106 -0.45 12.65 -11.50
CA ASP A 106 -1.83 12.96 -11.15
C ASP A 106 -2.76 12.74 -12.34
N TYR A 107 -3.21 11.49 -12.52
CA TYR A 107 -4.23 11.15 -13.51
C TYR A 107 -5.13 10.03 -12.99
N TYR A 108 -6.33 9.93 -13.54
CA TYR A 108 -7.25 8.83 -13.27
C TYR A 108 -7.16 7.81 -14.41
N PRO A 109 -7.12 6.48 -14.15
CA PRO A 109 -7.17 5.79 -12.86
C PRO A 109 -5.80 5.29 -12.38
N VAL A 110 -4.86 6.17 -11.99
CA VAL A 110 -3.50 5.73 -11.55
C VAL A 110 -3.49 4.83 -10.30
N GLY A 111 -4.59 4.79 -9.55
CA GLY A 111 -4.78 3.92 -8.39
C GLY A 111 -5.26 2.50 -8.74
N ASP A 112 -5.59 2.21 -9.99
CA ASP A 112 -5.90 0.86 -10.46
C ASP A 112 -4.69 -0.08 -10.25
N GLU A 113 -4.94 -1.32 -9.80
CA GLU A 113 -3.87 -2.21 -9.40
C GLU A 113 -2.96 -2.65 -10.54
N PHE A 114 -3.49 -2.78 -11.77
CA PHE A 114 -2.69 -3.15 -12.95
C PHE A 114 -1.74 -2.02 -13.32
N ILE A 115 -2.25 -0.78 -13.36
CA ILE A 115 -1.48 0.42 -13.66
C ILE A 115 -0.42 0.64 -12.57
N LEU A 116 -0.81 0.52 -11.30
CA LEU A 116 0.07 0.75 -10.16
C LEU A 116 1.23 -0.24 -10.12
N VAL A 117 0.96 -1.52 -10.37
CA VAL A 117 2.01 -2.55 -10.45
C VAL A 117 2.95 -2.26 -11.62
N GLN A 118 2.44 -1.84 -12.77
CA GLN A 118 3.26 -1.47 -13.91
C GLN A 118 4.14 -0.25 -13.64
N GLU A 119 3.59 0.83 -13.09
CA GLU A 119 4.34 2.07 -12.77
C GLU A 119 5.48 1.81 -11.77
N ILE A 120 5.27 0.92 -10.79
CA ILE A 120 6.24 0.68 -9.71
C ILE A 120 7.25 -0.42 -10.06
N THR A 121 6.84 -1.44 -10.80
CA THR A 121 7.65 -2.64 -11.04
C THR A 121 8.08 -2.83 -12.49
N GLY A 122 7.46 -2.10 -13.43
CA GLY A 122 7.64 -2.31 -14.87
C GLY A 122 7.00 -3.59 -15.41
N LYS A 123 6.30 -4.36 -14.57
CA LYS A 123 5.68 -5.63 -14.95
C LYS A 123 4.21 -5.44 -15.28
N ILE A 124 3.74 -6.19 -16.26
CA ILE A 124 2.33 -6.28 -16.64
C ILE A 124 1.74 -7.52 -15.97
N ILE A 125 0.59 -7.37 -15.34
CA ILE A 125 -0.19 -8.49 -14.82
C ILE A 125 -0.86 -9.16 -16.02
N PRO A 126 -0.68 -10.48 -16.24
CA PRO A 126 -1.30 -11.17 -17.36
C PRO A 126 -2.83 -11.15 -17.25
N GLU A 127 -3.50 -11.19 -18.40
CA GLU A 127 -4.94 -11.42 -18.46
C GLU A 127 -5.25 -12.82 -17.91
N GLY A 128 -6.31 -12.93 -17.11
CA GLY A 128 -6.74 -14.15 -16.45
C GLY A 128 -8.23 -14.12 -16.18
#